data_AF-A0AA92DGU8-F1
#
_entry.id   AF-A0AA92DGU8-F1
#
_cell.length_a   1.000
_cell.length_b   1.000
_cell.length_c   1.000
_cell.angle_alpha   90.00
_cell.angle_beta   90.00
_cell.angle_gamma   90.00
#
_symmetry.space_group_name_H-M   'P 1'
#
loop_
_entity.id
_entity.type
_entity.pdbx_description
1 polymer ?
#
loop_
_entity_poly.entity_id
_entity_poly.type
_entity_poly.pdbx_seq_one_letter_code
_entity_poly.pdbx_strand_id
1 'polypeptide(L)'
;MDIIGISIGAAGRVRTRFGRTSSSLIASLALGLSIGLAAIMPSLSLLALSRPADAQQPDTGPVRLTILYTQGTTDLDETAGRGGMARLAGVIRQERATHPNLLVLHGGQTLAPSVLAFYDQGAHIIDLLNGMTIDAMAALNREFHHGDDKLSARAFEAGFPIVTTNATDRSTGRTPDGLEDAVVLTAGTMRIGVMAATPVLTRETTRAQRTEFRDPVRALTAKAAALRADGVDLVVAMTGYAGDTHRSVLAARPADIVLYQDRNRPFAVDYDGRFLSATVGPQAAWVLALDLTVERTAGPDGKPVVRWTPAPRLIDSATVAPDPVTLVQAKAYAARLDTMLRMEVGRLTAPLDTRKESLRTGENAFANAVVDTLREALDADVALFNGGGIRGDRQYPAGALLTRRDLYTELPFHDVGVVLDVTGQQLWDAVESGVSAVEQLQGRFPHLSNARAEIDLSRPPGQRLRSLSVGGKPVGLSSRYRLATSSFLASGGDGYGVLAGAPRLVEDRNTEFVSTQMIDQITRSGEFVPRLDGRMTVRR
;
A
#
# COMPACT_ATOMS: atom_id res chain seq x y z
N MET A 1 -3.53 55.44 -14.09
CA MET A 1 -4.51 55.70 -15.16
C MET A 1 -5.25 54.40 -15.43
N ASP A 2 -6.44 54.10 -14.92
CA ASP A 2 -7.30 54.65 -13.86
C ASP A 2 -8.12 53.42 -13.38
N ILE A 3 -8.01 52.99 -12.11
CA ILE A 3 -8.94 53.26 -10.98
C ILE A 3 -10.37 52.79 -11.32
N ILE A 4 -10.96 51.85 -10.59
CA ILE A 4 -11.87 52.05 -9.44
C ILE A 4 -12.00 50.68 -8.71
N GLY A 5 -11.95 50.51 -7.39
CA GLY A 5 -12.16 51.48 -6.30
C GLY A 5 -13.46 51.18 -5.53
N ILE A 6 -13.43 50.13 -4.70
CA ILE A 6 -14.16 49.82 -3.45
C ILE A 6 -15.38 50.68 -3.06
N SER A 7 -16.46 50.03 -2.60
CA SER A 7 -17.41 50.61 -1.62
C SER A 7 -17.62 49.67 -0.42
N ILE A 8 -17.59 50.24 0.79
CA ILE A 8 -17.73 49.62 2.11
C ILE A 8 -18.93 50.24 2.81
N GLY A 9 -19.70 49.40 3.53
CA GLY A 9 -20.47 49.77 4.73
C GLY A 9 -21.96 50.08 4.50
N ALA A 10 -22.88 49.91 5.45
CA ALA A 10 -22.88 49.23 6.74
C ALA A 10 -24.36 49.12 7.20
N ALA A 11 -24.64 48.12 8.04
CA ALA A 11 -25.72 48.04 9.04
C ALA A 11 -27.21 48.13 8.60
N GLY A 12 -27.94 47.04 8.88
CA GLY A 12 -29.40 47.05 8.96
C GLY A 12 -29.98 45.67 9.31
N ARG A 13 -30.18 45.39 10.60
CA ARG A 13 -30.93 44.21 11.10
C ARG A 13 -32.40 44.32 10.71
N VAL A 14 -33.00 43.28 10.10
CA VAL A 14 -34.40 42.89 10.34
C VAL A 14 -34.56 41.37 10.17
N ARG A 15 -35.16 40.72 11.18
CA ARG A 15 -35.67 39.34 11.16
C ARG A 15 -36.87 39.25 10.20
N THR A 16 -37.01 38.18 9.43
CA THR A 16 -38.12 37.18 9.57
C THR A 16 -38.21 36.22 8.37
N ARG A 17 -38.40 34.95 8.76
CA ARG A 17 -38.90 33.74 8.09
C ARG A 17 -39.78 33.81 6.82
N PHE A 18 -39.72 32.65 6.15
CA PHE A 18 -40.68 31.95 5.28
C PHE A 18 -40.57 32.15 3.76
N GLY A 19 -40.54 31.02 3.04
CA GLY A 19 -40.87 30.96 1.62
C GLY A 19 -40.13 29.89 0.81
N ARG A 20 -40.47 28.62 1.01
CA ARG A 20 -40.30 27.58 -0.02
C ARG A 20 -41.18 27.98 -1.21
N THR A 21 -40.63 28.08 -2.41
CA THR A 21 -41.35 27.71 -3.64
C THR A 21 -40.37 27.22 -4.69
N SER A 22 -40.53 25.94 -5.01
CA SER A 22 -40.08 25.29 -6.23
C SER A 22 -40.60 26.04 -7.46
N SER A 23 -39.81 26.11 -8.52
CA SER A 23 -40.30 26.43 -9.86
C SER A 23 -39.59 25.54 -10.88
N SER A 24 -40.40 24.65 -11.41
CA SER A 24 -40.19 23.71 -12.50
C SER A 24 -40.21 24.41 -13.87
N LEU A 25 -39.36 23.93 -14.78
CA LEU A 25 -39.51 24.01 -16.24
C LEU A 25 -39.27 22.57 -16.75
N ILE A 26 -40.31 21.75 -16.99
CA ILE A 26 -41.06 21.56 -18.26
C ILE A 26 -40.10 21.17 -19.41
N ALA A 27 -39.92 19.87 -19.69
CA ALA A 27 -40.65 19.01 -20.67
C ALA A 27 -40.29 19.36 -22.15
N SER A 28 -40.03 18.43 -23.09
CA SER A 28 -40.83 17.28 -23.49
C SER A 28 -40.11 16.41 -24.54
N LEU A 29 -40.42 15.10 -24.58
CA LEU A 29 -40.62 14.23 -25.78
C LEU A 29 -41.10 12.86 -25.20
N ALA A 30 -42.39 12.50 -25.11
CA ALA A 30 -43.37 12.06 -26.15
C ALA A 30 -42.77 10.96 -27.05
N LEU A 31 -43.27 9.73 -27.23
CA LEU A 31 -44.58 9.05 -27.25
C LEU A 31 -44.24 7.54 -27.04
N GLY A 32 -45.03 6.59 -26.49
CA GLY A 32 -46.46 6.39 -26.39
C GLY A 32 -46.76 4.94 -26.82
N LEU A 33 -47.32 4.10 -25.94
CA LEU A 33 -48.30 3.06 -26.29
C LEU A 33 -48.92 2.46 -25.02
N SER A 34 -50.23 2.68 -24.86
CA SER A 34 -51.08 2.05 -23.85
C SER A 34 -52.44 1.75 -24.48
N ILE A 35 -52.84 0.49 -24.52
CA ILE A 35 -54.21 -0.08 -24.62
C ILE A 35 -54.04 -1.50 -24.00
N GLY A 36 -54.87 -2.06 -23.13
CA GLY A 36 -56.16 -1.67 -22.58
C GLY A 36 -56.56 -2.65 -21.48
N LEU A 37 -57.43 -2.18 -20.60
CA LEU A 37 -57.97 -2.84 -19.41
C LEU A 37 -59.11 -3.80 -19.80
N ALA A 38 -59.16 -5.00 -19.22
CA ALA A 38 -60.41 -5.77 -19.10
C ALA A 38 -60.36 -6.68 -17.87
N ALA A 39 -61.20 -6.36 -16.90
CA ALA A 39 -61.46 -7.14 -15.69
C ALA A 39 -62.47 -8.25 -15.97
N ILE A 40 -62.15 -9.49 -15.59
CA ILE A 40 -63.13 -10.56 -15.34
C ILE A 40 -62.62 -11.39 -14.16
N MET A 41 -63.31 -11.30 -13.02
CA MET A 41 -63.26 -12.28 -11.94
C MET A 41 -64.26 -13.41 -12.24
N PRO A 42 -63.89 -14.66 -11.92
CA PRO A 42 -64.82 -15.49 -11.18
C PRO A 42 -64.14 -16.13 -9.96
N SER A 43 -64.84 -16.00 -8.84
CA SER A 43 -64.68 -16.79 -7.62
C SER A 43 -65.09 -18.24 -7.86
N LEU A 44 -64.26 -19.22 -7.49
CA LEU A 44 -64.75 -20.52 -7.02
C LEU A 44 -63.68 -21.27 -6.23
N SER A 45 -64.12 -21.75 -5.08
CA SER A 45 -63.39 -22.35 -3.98
C SER A 45 -62.70 -23.66 -4.33
N LEU A 46 -61.42 -23.80 -3.98
CA LEU A 46 -60.82 -25.09 -3.67
C LEU A 46 -60.26 -25.03 -2.24
N LEU A 47 -60.87 -25.79 -1.33
CA LEU A 47 -60.25 -26.21 -0.09
C LEU A 47 -59.02 -27.07 -0.44
N ALA A 48 -57.84 -26.45 -0.51
CA ALA A 48 -56.59 -27.18 -0.40
C ALA A 48 -56.38 -27.46 1.10
N LEU A 49 -56.47 -28.73 1.47
CA LEU A 49 -56.00 -29.22 2.77
C LEU A 49 -54.56 -28.71 2.98
N SER A 50 -54.40 -27.79 3.92
CA SER A 50 -53.10 -27.42 4.45
C SER A 50 -52.49 -28.65 5.10
N ARG A 51 -51.64 -29.37 4.36
CA ARG A 51 -50.61 -30.21 4.99
C ARG A 51 -49.84 -29.30 5.94
N PRO A 52 -49.59 -29.69 7.20
CA PRO A 52 -48.62 -28.98 8.00
C PRO A 52 -47.33 -28.96 7.16
N ALA A 53 -46.75 -27.76 6.99
CA ALA A 53 -45.39 -27.65 6.50
C ALA A 53 -44.56 -28.56 7.40
N ASP A 54 -44.01 -29.63 6.81
CA ASP A 54 -42.95 -30.37 7.46
C ASP A 54 -41.90 -29.32 7.82
N ALA A 55 -41.74 -29.08 9.12
CA ALA A 55 -40.62 -28.34 9.63
C ALA A 55 -39.39 -29.15 9.22
N GLN A 56 -38.84 -28.82 8.06
CA GLN A 56 -37.66 -29.43 7.51
C GLN A 56 -36.61 -29.34 8.61
N GLN A 57 -36.29 -30.49 9.22
CA GLN A 57 -35.26 -30.58 10.25
C GLN A 57 -34.04 -29.85 9.69
N PRO A 58 -33.44 -28.91 10.45
CA PRO A 58 -32.24 -28.24 9.99
C PRO A 58 -31.24 -29.33 9.63
N ASP A 59 -30.75 -29.31 8.39
CA ASP A 59 -29.82 -30.31 7.87
C ASP A 59 -28.63 -30.41 8.84
N THR A 60 -28.61 -31.46 9.66
CA THR A 60 -27.60 -31.67 10.71
C THR A 60 -26.38 -32.42 10.18
N GLY A 61 -26.30 -32.62 8.86
CA GLY A 61 -25.14 -33.24 8.22
C GLY A 61 -23.88 -32.38 8.28
N PRO A 62 -22.70 -32.97 8.09
CA PRO A 62 -21.46 -32.20 7.98
C PRO A 62 -21.54 -31.21 6.81
N VAL A 63 -21.28 -29.93 7.09
CA VAL A 63 -21.20 -28.88 6.07
C VAL A 63 -19.79 -28.84 5.51
N ARG A 64 -19.67 -28.97 4.19
CA ARG A 64 -18.40 -28.74 3.48
C ARG A 64 -18.35 -27.29 3.00
N LEU A 65 -17.28 -26.59 3.34
CA LEU A 65 -17.02 -25.23 2.88
C LEU A 65 -15.52 -25.07 2.58
N THR A 66 -15.17 -24.12 1.74
CA THR A 66 -13.78 -23.84 1.38
C THR A 66 -13.46 -22.39 1.67
N ILE A 67 -12.34 -22.13 2.35
CA ILE A 67 -11.78 -20.79 2.46
C ILE A 67 -10.59 -20.69 1.51
N LEU A 68 -10.73 -19.89 0.46
CA LEU A 68 -9.65 -19.58 -0.47
C LEU A 68 -8.96 -18.29 -0.02
N TYR A 69 -7.66 -18.36 0.18
CA TYR A 69 -6.86 -17.28 0.74
C TYR A 69 -5.68 -16.92 -0.17
N THR A 70 -5.51 -15.63 -0.40
CA THR A 70 -4.34 -15.03 -1.03
C THR A 70 -3.96 -13.74 -0.32
N GLN A 71 -2.80 -13.19 -0.63
CA GLN A 71 -2.32 -11.93 -0.07
C GLN A 71 -1.40 -11.21 -1.06
N GLY A 72 -1.15 -9.92 -0.83
CA GLY A 72 -0.02 -9.22 -1.43
C GLY A 72 0.01 -9.25 -2.96
N THR A 73 -1.14 -9.17 -3.63
CA THR A 73 -1.20 -9.21 -5.10
C THR A 73 -1.22 -7.79 -5.66
N THR A 74 -0.08 -7.29 -6.12
CA THR A 74 0.05 -5.94 -6.72
C THR A 74 0.30 -6.00 -8.22
N ASP A 75 0.77 -7.14 -8.72
CA ASP A 75 1.21 -7.28 -10.09
C ASP A 75 0.01 -7.49 -11.02
N LEU A 76 -0.03 -6.71 -12.10
CA LEU A 76 -1.05 -6.83 -13.14
C LEU A 76 -0.81 -8.06 -14.00
N ASP A 77 0.46 -8.32 -14.31
CA ASP A 77 0.92 -9.40 -15.18
C ASP A 77 1.46 -10.59 -14.38
N GLU A 78 1.48 -11.75 -15.02
CA GLU A 78 2.13 -12.95 -14.49
C GLU A 78 3.66 -12.85 -14.59
N THR A 79 4.37 -13.51 -13.67
CA THR A 79 5.82 -13.72 -13.74
C THR A 79 6.10 -15.19 -13.98
N ALA A 80 6.78 -15.51 -15.08
CA ALA A 80 7.11 -16.89 -15.48
C ALA A 80 5.90 -17.84 -15.44
N GLY A 81 4.74 -17.36 -15.92
CA GLY A 81 3.50 -18.14 -15.95
C GLY A 81 2.78 -18.26 -14.61
N ARG A 82 3.20 -17.55 -13.56
CA ARG A 82 2.54 -17.57 -12.23
C ARG A 82 2.08 -16.19 -11.80
N GLY A 83 1.03 -16.17 -11.00
CA GLY A 83 0.55 -14.98 -10.32
C GLY A 83 -0.08 -13.94 -11.24
N GLY A 84 -0.21 -12.73 -10.71
CA GLY A 84 -0.90 -11.63 -11.37
C GLY A 84 -2.43 -11.73 -11.26
N MET A 85 -3.09 -10.60 -11.45
CA MET A 85 -4.54 -10.47 -11.23
C MET A 85 -5.37 -11.42 -12.08
N ALA A 86 -4.99 -11.65 -13.34
CA ALA A 86 -5.75 -12.51 -14.24
C ALA A 86 -5.72 -13.99 -13.82
N ARG A 87 -4.59 -14.50 -13.31
CA ARG A 87 -4.52 -15.88 -12.83
C ARG A 87 -5.20 -16.06 -11.48
N LEU A 88 -5.11 -15.07 -10.60
CA LEU A 88 -5.89 -15.07 -9.36
C LEU A 88 -7.39 -15.19 -9.66
N ALA A 89 -7.90 -14.38 -10.59
CA ALA A 89 -9.29 -14.46 -11.03
C ALA A 89 -9.64 -15.83 -11.68
N GLY A 90 -8.70 -16.43 -12.42
CA GLY A 90 -8.82 -17.78 -12.95
C GLY A 90 -8.98 -18.84 -11.85
N VAL A 91 -8.11 -18.80 -10.84
CA VAL A 91 -8.15 -19.70 -9.66
C VAL A 91 -9.49 -19.55 -8.93
N ILE A 92 -9.90 -18.33 -8.61
CA ILE A 92 -11.17 -18.05 -7.92
C ILE A 92 -12.35 -18.65 -8.71
N ARG A 93 -12.38 -18.45 -10.02
CA ARG A 93 -13.45 -18.96 -10.89
C ARG A 93 -13.49 -20.49 -10.94
N GLN A 94 -12.32 -21.12 -11.07
CA GLN A 94 -12.22 -22.59 -11.09
C GLN A 94 -12.70 -23.19 -9.76
N GLU A 95 -12.25 -22.64 -8.63
CA GLU A 95 -12.65 -23.14 -7.31
C GLU A 95 -14.14 -22.91 -7.05
N ARG A 96 -14.69 -21.76 -7.48
CA ARG A 96 -16.12 -21.46 -7.32
C ARG A 96 -17.02 -22.38 -8.15
N ALA A 97 -16.54 -22.87 -9.28
CA ALA A 97 -17.29 -23.82 -10.12
C ALA A 97 -17.46 -25.21 -9.45
N THR A 98 -16.57 -25.57 -8.52
CA THR A 98 -16.54 -26.89 -7.88
C THR A 98 -16.90 -26.88 -6.39
N HIS A 99 -16.86 -25.71 -5.74
CA HIS A 99 -17.14 -25.55 -4.30
C HIS A 99 -18.30 -24.58 -4.08
N PRO A 100 -19.53 -25.07 -3.78
CA PRO A 100 -20.72 -24.22 -3.65
C PRO A 100 -20.68 -23.31 -2.42
N ASN A 101 -19.96 -23.70 -1.38
CA ASN A 101 -19.79 -22.96 -0.12
C ASN A 101 -18.36 -22.39 -0.04
N LEU A 102 -17.97 -21.61 -1.04
CA LEU A 102 -16.64 -20.99 -1.14
C LEU A 102 -16.66 -19.58 -0.55
N LEU A 103 -15.71 -19.28 0.33
CA LEU A 103 -15.38 -17.92 0.78
C LEU A 103 -13.97 -17.55 0.30
N VAL A 104 -13.82 -16.39 -0.32
CA VAL A 104 -12.56 -15.85 -0.83
C VAL A 104 -12.11 -14.70 0.06
N LEU A 105 -11.03 -14.92 0.82
CA LEU A 105 -10.45 -13.94 1.73
C LEU A 105 -9.12 -13.40 1.18
N HIS A 106 -9.01 -12.09 1.07
CA HIS A 106 -7.77 -11.42 0.65
C HIS A 106 -7.04 -10.84 1.87
N GLY A 107 -5.85 -11.34 2.17
CA GLY A 107 -5.04 -10.94 3.34
C GLY A 107 -4.44 -9.54 3.29
N GLY A 108 -4.91 -8.66 2.42
CA GLY A 108 -4.40 -7.29 2.25
C GLY A 108 -3.01 -7.21 1.63
N GLN A 109 -2.35 -6.08 1.83
CA GLN A 109 -1.07 -5.68 1.24
C GLN A 109 -1.05 -5.55 -0.28
N THR A 110 -2.14 -5.04 -0.85
CA THR A 110 -2.34 -4.95 -2.30
C THR A 110 -2.50 -3.51 -2.80
N LEU A 111 -2.94 -2.57 -1.95
CA LEU A 111 -3.06 -1.17 -2.38
C LEU A 111 -1.69 -0.47 -2.51
N ALA A 112 -0.61 -1.08 -2.02
CA ALA A 112 0.78 -0.65 -2.22
C ALA A 112 1.76 -1.82 -1.95
N PRO A 113 2.99 -1.82 -2.51
CA PRO A 113 3.57 -0.82 -3.41
C PRO A 113 3.31 -1.18 -4.88
N SER A 114 2.64 -0.30 -5.62
CA SER A 114 2.50 -0.39 -7.09
C SER A 114 2.77 0.99 -7.69
N VAL A 115 3.48 1.04 -8.82
CA VAL A 115 3.73 2.31 -9.52
C VAL A 115 2.41 2.94 -9.95
N LEU A 116 1.43 2.14 -10.41
CA LEU A 116 0.12 2.65 -10.74
C LEU A 116 -0.65 3.10 -9.48
N ALA A 117 -0.49 2.38 -8.36
CA ALA A 117 -1.09 2.78 -7.08
C ALA A 117 -0.55 4.12 -6.58
N PHE A 118 0.69 4.49 -6.89
CA PHE A 118 1.20 5.82 -6.60
C PHE A 118 0.36 6.92 -7.28
N TYR A 119 -0.15 6.67 -8.48
CA TYR A 119 -0.95 7.64 -9.22
C TYR A 119 -2.42 7.60 -8.84
N ASP A 120 -3.01 6.41 -8.79
CA ASP A 120 -4.44 6.26 -8.61
C ASP A 120 -4.86 5.91 -7.18
N GLN A 121 -3.91 5.81 -6.25
CA GLN A 121 -4.11 5.45 -4.84
C GLN A 121 -4.79 4.08 -4.67
N GLY A 122 -4.45 3.11 -5.51
CA GLY A 122 -4.96 1.73 -5.44
C GLY A 122 -6.35 1.52 -6.05
N ALA A 123 -6.89 2.50 -6.79
CA ALA A 123 -8.21 2.39 -7.43
C ALA A 123 -8.28 1.20 -8.40
N HIS A 124 -7.26 1.01 -9.24
CA HIS A 124 -7.21 -0.11 -10.18
C HIS A 124 -7.25 -1.48 -9.49
N ILE A 125 -6.65 -1.60 -8.30
CA ILE A 125 -6.68 -2.84 -7.52
C ILE A 125 -8.11 -3.13 -7.06
N ILE A 126 -8.80 -2.13 -6.49
CA ILE A 126 -10.19 -2.28 -6.07
C ILE A 126 -11.08 -2.67 -7.26
N ASP A 127 -10.91 -2.02 -8.42
CA ASP A 127 -11.68 -2.35 -9.63
C ASP A 127 -11.43 -3.80 -10.11
N LEU A 128 -10.18 -4.26 -10.11
CA LEU A 128 -9.84 -5.65 -10.47
C LEU A 128 -10.42 -6.65 -9.46
N LEU A 129 -10.30 -6.37 -8.15
CA LEU A 129 -10.84 -7.25 -7.10
C LEU A 129 -12.38 -7.27 -7.09
N ASN A 130 -13.04 -6.17 -7.43
CA ASN A 130 -14.49 -6.12 -7.61
C ASN A 130 -14.95 -7.11 -8.69
N GLY A 131 -14.21 -7.20 -9.80
CA GLY A 131 -14.47 -8.17 -10.87
C GLY A 131 -14.28 -9.63 -10.45
N MET A 132 -13.53 -9.90 -9.38
CA MET A 132 -13.30 -11.23 -8.83
C MET A 132 -14.33 -11.63 -7.77
N THR A 133 -15.15 -10.69 -7.28
CA THR A 133 -16.17 -10.92 -6.24
C THR A 133 -15.61 -11.65 -5.01
N ILE A 134 -14.57 -11.08 -4.40
CA ILE A 134 -14.04 -11.59 -3.12
C ILE A 134 -15.00 -11.29 -1.96
N ASP A 135 -14.92 -12.04 -0.87
CA ASP A 135 -15.90 -11.95 0.23
C ASP A 135 -15.45 -11.01 1.36
N ALA A 136 -14.13 -10.90 1.59
CA ALA A 136 -13.58 -9.90 2.51
C ALA A 136 -12.08 -9.67 2.23
N MET A 137 -11.61 -8.48 2.58
CA MET A 137 -10.19 -8.13 2.52
C MET A 137 -9.70 -7.58 3.86
N ALA A 138 -8.51 -7.96 4.32
CA ALA A 138 -7.86 -7.33 5.45
C ALA A 138 -7.28 -5.96 5.08
N ALA A 139 -7.49 -4.93 5.90
CA ALA A 139 -6.71 -3.71 5.86
C ALA A 139 -5.44 -3.87 6.72
N LEU A 140 -4.30 -4.13 6.07
CA LEU A 140 -2.99 -4.18 6.73
C LEU A 140 -2.20 -2.90 6.43
N ASN A 141 -0.93 -2.85 6.83
CA ASN A 141 -0.17 -1.60 6.79
C ASN A 141 -0.12 -0.94 5.40
N ARG A 142 -0.10 -1.70 4.29
CA ARG A 142 -0.05 -1.09 2.95
C ARG A 142 -1.35 -0.46 2.49
N GLU A 143 -2.49 -0.91 3.02
CA GLU A 143 -3.77 -0.26 2.74
C GLU A 143 -3.80 1.19 3.27
N PHE A 144 -3.05 1.47 4.34
CA PHE A 144 -2.90 2.81 4.92
C PHE A 144 -1.79 3.66 4.26
N HIS A 145 -1.07 3.14 3.25
CA HIS A 145 0.10 3.80 2.67
C HIS A 145 -0.22 5.22 2.15
N HIS A 146 -1.40 5.39 1.55
CA HIS A 146 -1.86 6.64 0.96
C HIS A 146 -2.66 7.53 1.92
N GLY A 147 -2.77 7.14 3.20
CA GLY A 147 -3.47 7.88 4.24
C GLY A 147 -4.93 7.48 4.43
N ASP A 148 -5.50 7.92 5.56
CA ASP A 148 -6.83 7.50 6.04
C ASP A 148 -7.94 7.78 5.01
N ASP A 149 -7.99 8.99 4.47
CA ASP A 149 -9.07 9.41 3.56
C ASP A 149 -9.03 8.67 2.21
N LYS A 150 -7.83 8.32 1.73
CA LYS A 150 -7.67 7.54 0.51
C LYS A 150 -8.12 6.10 0.73
N LEU A 151 -7.79 5.50 1.87
CA LEU A 151 -8.28 4.18 2.23
C LEU A 151 -9.81 4.18 2.37
N SER A 152 -10.40 5.18 3.02
CA SER A 152 -11.87 5.31 3.10
C SER A 152 -12.51 5.42 1.72
N ALA A 153 -11.96 6.21 0.80
CA ALA A 153 -12.45 6.28 -0.58
C ALA A 153 -12.39 4.91 -1.29
N ARG A 154 -11.28 4.17 -1.14
CA ARG A 154 -11.13 2.81 -1.67
C ARG A 154 -12.14 1.83 -1.05
N ALA A 155 -12.41 1.95 0.24
CA ALA A 155 -13.39 1.13 0.92
C ALA A 155 -14.82 1.38 0.42
N PHE A 156 -15.19 2.63 0.10
CA PHE A 156 -16.49 2.95 -0.51
C PHE A 156 -16.61 2.51 -1.99
N GLU A 157 -15.50 2.36 -2.69
CA GLU A 157 -15.45 1.82 -4.05
C GLU A 157 -15.45 0.28 -4.08
N ALA A 158 -15.07 -0.37 -2.98
CA ALA A 158 -15.01 -1.81 -2.87
C ALA A 158 -16.42 -2.41 -2.80
N GLY A 159 -16.68 -3.41 -3.64
CA GLY A 159 -17.88 -4.24 -3.61
C GLY A 159 -17.85 -5.32 -2.53
N PHE A 160 -16.90 -5.24 -1.60
CA PHE A 160 -16.64 -6.21 -0.54
C PHE A 160 -16.15 -5.49 0.73
N PRO A 161 -16.40 -6.06 1.91
CA PRO A 161 -15.96 -5.46 3.18
C PRO A 161 -14.43 -5.49 3.31
N ILE A 162 -13.86 -4.36 3.70
CA ILE A 162 -12.47 -4.25 4.12
C ILE A 162 -12.41 -4.19 5.64
N VAL A 163 -11.67 -5.09 6.27
CA VAL A 163 -11.75 -5.40 7.70
C VAL A 163 -10.50 -4.96 8.45
N THR A 164 -10.68 -4.29 9.58
CA THR A 164 -9.63 -4.02 10.59
C THR A 164 -10.23 -3.89 11.99
N THR A 165 -9.81 -4.77 12.89
CA THR A 165 -10.40 -4.92 14.23
C THR A 165 -9.74 -4.04 15.28
N ASN A 166 -8.47 -3.68 15.09
CA ASN A 166 -7.69 -2.91 16.07
C ASN A 166 -7.41 -1.46 15.63
N ALA A 167 -7.88 -1.05 14.45
CA ALA A 167 -7.85 0.35 14.03
C ALA A 167 -9.03 1.12 14.63
N THR A 168 -8.78 2.34 15.10
CA THR A 168 -9.82 3.25 15.58
C THR A 168 -9.52 4.66 15.11
N ASP A 169 -10.49 5.29 14.47
CA ASP A 169 -10.44 6.70 14.16
C ASP A 169 -10.50 7.52 15.45
N ARG A 170 -9.47 8.34 15.70
CA ARG A 170 -9.35 9.11 16.95
C ARG A 170 -10.41 10.20 17.09
N SER A 171 -11.00 10.64 15.99
CA SER A 171 -12.03 11.69 15.99
C SER A 171 -13.41 11.14 16.35
N THR A 172 -13.72 9.90 15.96
CA THR A 172 -15.04 9.30 16.18
C THR A 172 -15.02 8.25 17.30
N GLY A 173 -13.85 7.71 17.65
CA GLY A 173 -13.71 6.58 18.57
C GLY A 173 -14.20 5.25 18.00
N ARG A 174 -14.49 5.19 16.70
CA ARG A 174 -15.02 4.01 15.98
C ARG A 174 -14.04 3.52 14.92
N THR A 175 -14.34 2.41 14.28
CA THR A 175 -13.61 1.93 13.09
C THR A 175 -13.55 3.02 12.02
N PRO A 176 -12.44 3.19 11.30
CA PRO A 176 -12.34 4.19 10.23
C PRO A 176 -13.45 4.04 9.18
N ASP A 177 -13.92 5.16 8.64
CA ASP A 177 -15.04 5.20 7.71
C ASP A 177 -14.82 4.28 6.49
N GLY A 178 -15.85 3.51 6.16
CA GLY A 178 -15.85 2.51 5.08
C GLY A 178 -15.24 1.16 5.46
N LEU A 179 -14.52 1.06 6.57
CA LEU A 179 -13.96 -0.21 7.07
C LEU A 179 -14.87 -0.84 8.14
N GLU A 180 -14.80 -2.17 8.22
CA GLU A 180 -15.53 -2.97 9.21
C GLU A 180 -14.59 -3.50 10.30
N ASP A 181 -15.05 -3.58 11.56
CA ASP A 181 -14.22 -4.18 12.62
C ASP A 181 -14.22 -5.71 12.61
N ALA A 182 -15.25 -6.30 12.01
CA ALA A 182 -15.39 -7.69 11.64
C ALA A 182 -16.55 -7.81 10.64
N VAL A 183 -16.60 -8.91 9.88
CA VAL A 183 -17.76 -9.29 9.07
C VAL A 183 -18.18 -10.72 9.38
N VAL A 184 -19.48 -11.00 9.36
CA VAL A 184 -20.00 -12.37 9.46
C VAL A 184 -20.48 -12.81 8.07
N LEU A 185 -19.79 -13.78 7.51
CA LEU A 185 -20.10 -14.40 6.22
C LEU A 185 -20.90 -15.69 6.45
N THR A 186 -21.60 -16.17 5.42
CA THR A 186 -22.35 -17.43 5.48
C THR A 186 -21.87 -18.37 4.39
N ALA A 187 -21.62 -19.63 4.76
CA ALA A 187 -21.24 -20.70 3.84
C ALA A 187 -22.07 -21.94 4.16
N GLY A 188 -23.07 -22.22 3.32
CA GLY A 188 -24.13 -23.17 3.64
C GLY A 188 -24.94 -22.69 4.85
N THR A 189 -25.04 -23.51 5.90
CA THR A 189 -25.69 -23.16 7.16
C THR A 189 -24.72 -22.61 8.22
N MET A 190 -23.43 -22.51 7.90
CA MET A 190 -22.40 -22.06 8.84
C MET A 190 -22.19 -20.55 8.77
N ARG A 191 -22.05 -19.92 9.94
CA ARG A 191 -21.71 -18.49 10.09
C ARG A 191 -20.24 -18.34 10.43
N ILE A 192 -19.49 -17.65 9.56
CA ILE A 192 -18.03 -17.48 9.67
C ILE A 192 -17.71 -16.02 9.98
N GLY A 193 -17.14 -15.76 11.15
CA GLY A 193 -16.71 -14.42 11.54
C GLY A 193 -15.30 -14.15 11.05
N VAL A 194 -15.11 -13.08 10.28
CA VAL A 194 -13.81 -12.67 9.74
C VAL A 194 -13.39 -11.36 10.39
N MET A 195 -12.18 -11.36 10.96
CA MET A 195 -11.58 -10.22 11.64
C MET A 195 -10.12 -10.03 11.17
N ALA A 196 -9.51 -8.87 11.44
CA ALA A 196 -8.15 -8.60 10.98
C ALA A 196 -7.36 -7.71 11.93
N ALA A 197 -6.09 -8.02 12.14
CA ALA A 197 -5.16 -7.21 12.91
C ALA A 197 -4.22 -6.43 11.99
N THR A 198 -4.39 -5.11 11.97
CA THR A 198 -3.44 -4.19 11.35
C THR A 198 -2.24 -4.01 12.28
N PRO A 199 -0.99 -4.18 11.81
CA PRO A 199 0.20 -3.96 12.63
C PRO A 199 0.23 -2.59 13.30
N VAL A 200 0.63 -2.50 14.58
CA VAL A 200 0.71 -1.21 15.31
C VAL A 200 1.68 -0.24 14.62
N LEU A 201 2.79 -0.79 14.09
CA LEU A 201 3.82 -0.06 13.36
C LEU A 201 3.30 0.66 12.09
N THR A 202 2.04 0.43 11.70
CA THR A 202 1.39 1.11 10.57
C THR A 202 1.39 2.63 10.76
N ARG A 203 1.26 3.13 11.99
CA ARG A 203 1.27 4.58 12.28
C ARG A 203 2.60 5.24 11.89
N GLU A 204 3.70 4.54 12.10
CA GLU A 204 5.06 5.03 11.83
C GLU A 204 5.47 4.76 10.38
N THR A 205 4.93 3.72 9.74
CA THR A 205 5.39 3.26 8.40
C THR A 205 4.50 3.72 7.25
N THR A 206 3.46 4.52 7.53
CA THR A 206 2.47 4.94 6.53
C THR A 206 2.01 6.37 6.76
N ARG A 207 1.11 6.85 5.88
CA ARG A 207 0.49 8.17 5.96
C ARG A 207 -0.77 8.20 6.83
N ALA A 208 -1.07 7.14 7.60
CA ALA A 208 -2.14 7.17 8.60
C ALA A 208 -1.81 8.17 9.72
N GLN A 209 -2.71 9.13 9.95
CA GLN A 209 -2.58 10.17 10.97
C GLN A 209 -3.77 10.20 11.91
N ARG A 210 -4.98 9.95 11.38
CA ARG A 210 -6.23 9.99 12.14
C ARG A 210 -6.50 8.67 12.86
N THR A 211 -6.01 7.55 12.32
CA THR A 211 -6.20 6.22 12.89
C THR A 211 -5.18 5.89 13.99
N GLU A 212 -5.68 5.40 15.11
CA GLU A 212 -4.92 4.76 16.17
C GLU A 212 -4.99 3.23 16.00
N PHE A 213 -3.85 2.54 16.13
CA PHE A 213 -3.77 1.08 16.10
C PHE A 213 -3.54 0.56 17.51
N ARG A 214 -4.57 -0.07 18.08
CA ARG A 214 -4.55 -0.65 19.43
C ARG A 214 -3.84 -2.00 19.44
N ASP A 215 -3.60 -2.53 20.64
CA ASP A 215 -3.02 -3.86 20.82
C ASP A 215 -3.83 -4.92 20.03
N PRO A 216 -3.22 -5.58 19.04
CA PRO A 216 -3.94 -6.45 18.12
C PRO A 216 -4.43 -7.72 18.81
N VAL A 217 -3.67 -8.29 19.76
CA VAL A 217 -4.05 -9.51 20.46
C VAL A 217 -5.30 -9.29 21.31
N ARG A 218 -5.32 -8.22 22.11
CA ARG A 218 -6.47 -7.84 22.94
C ARG A 218 -7.70 -7.54 22.09
N ALA A 219 -7.54 -6.78 21.00
CA ALA A 219 -8.65 -6.42 20.12
C ALA A 219 -9.28 -7.66 19.44
N LEU A 220 -8.46 -8.54 18.85
CA LEU A 220 -8.92 -9.78 18.23
C LEU A 220 -9.57 -10.71 19.24
N THR A 221 -8.99 -10.88 20.42
CA THR A 221 -9.53 -11.77 21.46
C THR A 221 -10.91 -11.31 21.92
N ALA A 222 -11.09 -10.01 22.19
CA ALA A 222 -12.36 -9.44 22.57
C ALA A 222 -13.41 -9.58 21.46
N LYS A 223 -13.03 -9.30 20.20
CA LYS A 223 -13.93 -9.43 19.05
C LYS A 223 -14.34 -10.87 18.78
N ALA A 224 -13.42 -11.83 18.87
CA ALA A 224 -13.72 -13.25 18.71
C ALA A 224 -14.70 -13.74 19.78
N ALA A 225 -14.56 -13.30 21.03
CA ALA A 225 -15.51 -13.63 22.10
C ALA A 225 -16.91 -13.06 21.80
N ALA A 226 -17.00 -11.82 21.32
CA ALA A 226 -18.27 -11.21 20.91
C ALA A 226 -18.92 -11.95 19.73
N LEU A 227 -18.16 -12.26 18.69
CA LEU A 227 -18.65 -13.03 17.53
C LEU A 227 -19.21 -14.40 17.94
N ARG A 228 -18.50 -15.13 18.82
CA ARG A 228 -18.97 -16.41 19.34
C ARG A 228 -20.23 -16.27 20.19
N ALA A 229 -20.33 -15.21 21.00
CA ALA A 229 -21.55 -14.91 21.76
C ALA A 229 -22.75 -14.62 20.83
N ASP A 230 -22.51 -14.03 19.66
CA ASP A 230 -23.50 -13.77 18.62
C ASP A 230 -23.83 -15.00 17.75
N GLY A 231 -23.31 -16.18 18.10
CA GLY A 231 -23.61 -17.45 17.43
C GLY A 231 -22.86 -17.68 16.12
N VAL A 232 -21.67 -17.09 15.98
CA VAL A 232 -20.72 -17.44 14.92
C VAL A 232 -20.12 -18.83 15.18
N ASP A 233 -20.06 -19.66 14.15
CA ASP A 233 -19.58 -21.05 14.23
C ASP A 233 -18.07 -21.16 14.21
N LEU A 234 -17.41 -20.34 13.40
CA LEU A 234 -15.97 -20.34 13.21
C LEU A 234 -15.46 -18.91 13.07
N VAL A 235 -14.37 -18.58 13.74
CA VAL A 235 -13.71 -17.28 13.67
C VAL A 235 -12.38 -17.40 12.93
N VAL A 236 -12.22 -16.56 11.91
CA VAL A 236 -11.01 -16.43 11.10
C VAL A 236 -10.39 -15.05 11.34
N ALA A 237 -9.10 -15.02 11.66
CA ALA A 237 -8.34 -13.78 11.81
C ALA A 237 -7.28 -13.66 10.72
N MET A 238 -7.15 -12.47 10.12
CA MET A 238 -6.07 -12.12 9.20
C MET A 238 -5.05 -11.19 9.86
N THR A 239 -3.74 -11.34 9.61
CA THR A 239 -2.72 -10.48 10.24
C THR A 239 -1.44 -10.32 9.42
N GLY A 240 -0.74 -9.19 9.59
CA GLY A 240 0.49 -8.84 8.87
C GLY A 240 1.78 -9.02 9.67
N TYR A 241 2.92 -8.97 8.96
CA TYR A 241 4.25 -9.20 9.55
C TYR A 241 4.91 -7.97 10.20
N ALA A 242 4.46 -6.75 9.89
CA ALA A 242 5.16 -5.54 10.35
C ALA A 242 5.22 -5.48 11.90
N GLY A 243 6.39 -5.11 12.43
CA GLY A 243 6.66 -5.11 13.88
C GLY A 243 6.47 -6.49 14.54
N ASP A 244 6.63 -7.58 13.79
CA ASP A 244 6.39 -8.96 14.24
C ASP A 244 4.96 -9.24 14.74
N THR A 245 3.98 -8.42 14.34
CA THR A 245 2.57 -8.52 14.80
C THR A 245 1.99 -9.94 14.64
N HIS A 246 2.21 -10.57 13.49
CA HIS A 246 1.81 -11.96 13.24
C HIS A 246 2.27 -12.94 14.32
N ARG A 247 3.50 -12.82 14.85
CA ARG A 247 4.04 -13.74 15.87
C ARG A 247 3.27 -13.64 17.17
N SER A 248 2.95 -12.41 17.61
CA SER A 248 2.15 -12.18 18.81
C SER A 248 0.72 -12.73 18.66
N VAL A 249 0.10 -12.54 17.48
CA VAL A 249 -1.23 -13.09 17.18
C VAL A 249 -1.21 -14.63 17.16
N LEU A 250 -0.19 -15.24 16.54
CA LEU A 250 -0.03 -16.69 16.49
C LEU A 250 0.21 -17.30 17.88
N ALA A 251 0.98 -16.62 18.74
CA ALA A 251 1.20 -17.06 20.11
C ALA A 251 -0.08 -17.00 20.96
N ALA A 252 -0.91 -15.97 20.77
CA ALA A 252 -2.14 -15.77 21.53
C ALA A 252 -3.32 -16.61 21.04
N ARG A 253 -3.33 -17.02 19.76
CA ARG A 253 -4.39 -17.84 19.13
C ARG A 253 -5.81 -17.29 19.38
N PRO A 254 -6.12 -16.03 18.98
CA PRO A 254 -7.39 -15.39 19.31
C PRO A 254 -8.60 -15.96 18.55
N ALA A 255 -8.37 -16.74 17.50
CA ALA A 255 -9.36 -17.25 16.54
C ALA A 255 -9.18 -18.76 16.33
N ASP A 256 -10.14 -19.40 15.66
CA ASP A 256 -10.02 -20.82 15.29
C ASP A 256 -9.02 -21.02 14.14
N ILE A 257 -9.02 -20.06 13.20
CA ILE A 257 -8.07 -19.99 12.08
C ILE A 257 -7.37 -18.64 12.07
N VAL A 258 -6.03 -18.64 11.99
CA VAL A 258 -5.22 -17.43 11.76
C VAL A 258 -4.51 -17.52 10.40
N LEU A 259 -4.93 -16.68 9.46
CA LEU A 259 -4.29 -16.49 8.17
C LEU A 259 -3.30 -15.33 8.31
N TYR A 260 -2.01 -15.60 8.23
CA TYR A 260 -0.98 -14.59 8.48
C TYR A 260 -0.10 -14.36 7.26
N GLN A 261 0.62 -13.25 7.30
CA GLN A 261 1.68 -12.95 6.35
C GLN A 261 3.05 -13.12 7.02
N ASP A 262 4.00 -13.73 6.31
CA ASP A 262 5.38 -13.87 6.75
C ASP A 262 6.33 -13.78 5.55
N ARG A 263 7.29 -12.86 5.61
CA ARG A 263 8.28 -12.64 4.54
C ARG A 263 9.32 -13.76 4.44
N ASN A 264 9.52 -14.50 5.53
CA ASN A 264 10.55 -15.53 5.63
C ASN A 264 9.99 -16.94 5.43
N ARG A 265 8.65 -17.08 5.46
CA ARG A 265 7.97 -18.37 5.30
C ARG A 265 6.89 -18.25 4.21
N PRO A 266 7.23 -18.55 2.94
CA PRO A 266 6.32 -18.37 1.82
C PRO A 266 5.13 -19.34 1.84
N PHE A 267 5.23 -20.46 2.54
CA PHE A 267 4.11 -21.39 2.73
C PHE A 267 4.20 -22.07 4.09
N ALA A 268 3.06 -22.14 4.77
CA ALA A 268 2.89 -22.94 5.97
C ALA A 268 1.43 -23.25 6.22
N VAL A 269 1.18 -24.44 6.76
CA VAL A 269 -0.09 -24.77 7.42
C VAL A 269 0.24 -25.61 8.65
N ASP A 270 -0.13 -25.11 9.83
CA ASP A 270 0.08 -25.79 11.10
C ASP A 270 -1.30 -25.99 11.76
N TYR A 271 -1.68 -27.24 12.12
CA TYR A 271 -2.96 -27.57 12.73
C TYR A 271 -2.77 -28.55 13.90
N ASP A 272 -3.35 -28.25 15.06
CA ASP A 272 -3.20 -29.07 16.28
C ASP A 272 -4.49 -29.79 16.72
N GLY A 273 -5.49 -29.86 15.83
CA GLY A 273 -6.80 -30.43 16.14
C GLY A 273 -7.83 -29.42 16.66
N ARG A 274 -7.43 -28.17 16.96
CA ARG A 274 -8.32 -27.10 17.43
C ARG A 274 -8.03 -25.74 16.83
N PHE A 275 -6.77 -25.46 16.55
CA PHE A 275 -6.29 -24.20 16.00
C PHE A 275 -5.51 -24.46 14.72
N LEU A 276 -5.80 -23.68 13.68
CA LEU A 276 -5.02 -23.66 12.44
C LEU A 276 -4.36 -22.30 12.24
N SER A 277 -3.08 -22.31 11.88
CA SER A 277 -2.42 -21.15 11.31
C SER A 277 -1.91 -21.46 9.91
N ALA A 278 -2.02 -20.49 9.00
CA ALA A 278 -1.51 -20.64 7.65
C ALA A 278 -1.02 -19.34 7.01
N THR A 279 -0.02 -19.47 6.13
CA THR A 279 0.47 -18.39 5.26
C THR A 279 0.71 -18.94 3.85
N VAL A 280 0.56 -18.07 2.86
CA VAL A 280 0.87 -18.32 1.45
C VAL A 280 1.58 -17.11 0.87
N GLY A 281 2.47 -17.30 -0.11
CA GLY A 281 3.26 -16.24 -0.69
C GLY A 281 2.41 -15.17 -1.40
N PRO A 282 3.01 -13.98 -1.67
CA PRO A 282 2.32 -12.88 -2.33
C PRO A 282 2.14 -13.13 -3.84
N GLN A 283 1.55 -12.14 -4.52
CA GLN A 283 1.35 -12.09 -5.98
C GLN A 283 0.48 -13.21 -6.57
N ALA A 284 -0.25 -13.94 -5.73
CA ALA A 284 -1.06 -15.09 -6.12
C ALA A 284 -0.30 -16.13 -6.96
N ALA A 285 1.04 -16.21 -6.82
CA ALA A 285 1.81 -17.27 -7.47
C ALA A 285 1.31 -18.64 -7.02
N TRP A 286 0.98 -18.73 -5.73
CA TRP A 286 0.24 -19.81 -5.12
C TRP A 286 -0.96 -19.25 -4.38
N VAL A 287 -2.05 -20.01 -4.33
CA VAL A 287 -3.27 -19.67 -3.58
C VAL A 287 -3.59 -20.82 -2.63
N LEU A 288 -3.90 -20.50 -1.37
CA LEU A 288 -4.23 -21.50 -0.36
C LEU A 288 -5.74 -21.76 -0.38
N ALA A 289 -6.16 -23.00 -0.54
CA ALA A 289 -7.54 -23.43 -0.28
C ALA A 289 -7.57 -24.27 1.01
N LEU A 290 -8.42 -23.89 1.95
CA LEU A 290 -8.70 -24.67 3.16
C LEU A 290 -10.08 -25.30 2.99
N ASP A 291 -10.13 -26.56 2.57
CA ASP A 291 -11.38 -27.31 2.52
C ASP A 291 -11.73 -27.78 3.94
N LEU A 292 -12.82 -27.29 4.49
CA LEU A 292 -13.27 -27.57 5.84
C LEU A 292 -14.50 -28.47 5.80
N THR A 293 -14.49 -29.52 6.62
CA THR A 293 -15.69 -30.25 6.99
C THR A 293 -16.08 -29.81 8.39
N VAL A 294 -17.26 -29.19 8.54
CA VAL A 294 -17.76 -28.60 9.78
C VAL A 294 -18.99 -29.35 10.25
N GLU A 295 -18.98 -29.81 11.50
CA GLU A 295 -20.08 -30.53 12.14
C GLU A 295 -20.60 -29.73 13.32
N ARG A 296 -21.92 -29.47 13.32
CA ARG A 296 -22.61 -28.81 14.43
C ARG A 296 -23.41 -29.85 15.20
N THR A 297 -23.05 -30.05 16.46
CA THR A 297 -23.71 -31.03 17.36
C THR A 297 -24.30 -30.33 18.58
N ALA A 298 -25.33 -30.90 19.20
CA ALA A 298 -25.84 -30.40 20.47
C ALA A 298 -24.88 -30.81 21.60
N GLY A 299 -24.40 -29.81 22.35
CA GLY A 299 -23.57 -30.01 23.53
C GLY A 299 -24.36 -30.53 24.73
N PRO A 300 -23.66 -30.97 25.80
CA PRO A 300 -24.31 -31.49 27.00
C PRO A 300 -25.22 -30.48 27.71
N ASP A 301 -24.97 -29.18 27.53
CA ASP A 301 -25.74 -28.06 28.06
C ASP A 301 -26.77 -27.50 27.05
N GLY A 302 -26.99 -28.20 25.94
CA GLY A 302 -27.88 -27.77 24.86
C GLY A 302 -27.29 -26.69 23.94
N LYS A 303 -26.05 -26.22 24.19
CA LYS A 303 -25.38 -25.25 23.30
C LYS A 303 -24.77 -25.95 22.09
N PRO A 304 -24.74 -25.31 20.91
CA PRO A 304 -24.10 -25.89 19.74
C PRO A 304 -22.59 -26.05 19.98
N VAL A 305 -22.08 -27.25 19.73
CA VAL A 305 -20.66 -27.58 19.68
C VAL A 305 -20.28 -27.76 18.21
N VAL A 306 -19.39 -26.89 17.74
CA VAL A 306 -18.85 -26.93 16.39
C VAL A 306 -17.52 -27.69 16.40
N ARG A 307 -17.41 -28.72 15.57
CA ARG A 307 -16.15 -29.42 15.26
C ARG A 307 -15.83 -29.23 13.80
N TRP A 308 -14.55 -29.12 13.47
CA TRP A 308 -14.15 -28.97 12.08
C TRP A 308 -12.82 -29.68 11.81
N THR A 309 -12.64 -30.13 10.56
CA THR A 309 -11.40 -30.75 10.09
C THR A 309 -10.96 -30.07 8.80
N PRO A 310 -9.72 -29.55 8.73
CA PRO A 310 -9.18 -28.94 7.51
C PRO A 310 -8.48 -29.97 6.62
N ALA A 311 -8.63 -29.80 5.30
CA ALA A 311 -7.83 -30.43 4.27
C ALA A 311 -7.21 -29.32 3.39
N PRO A 312 -6.01 -28.83 3.73
CA PRO A 312 -5.39 -27.74 2.99
C PRO A 312 -4.89 -28.19 1.61
N ARG A 313 -5.10 -27.35 0.60
CA ARG A 313 -4.53 -27.47 -0.74
C ARG A 313 -3.77 -26.21 -1.11
N LEU A 314 -2.63 -26.38 -1.75
CA LEU A 314 -1.89 -25.28 -2.33
C LEU A 314 -2.05 -25.33 -3.86
N ILE A 315 -2.65 -24.30 -4.43
CA ILE A 315 -2.96 -24.22 -5.86
C ILE A 315 -1.84 -23.44 -6.56
N ASP A 316 -1.14 -24.09 -7.49
CA ASP A 316 -0.20 -23.42 -8.38
C ASP A 316 -0.97 -22.66 -9.46
N SER A 317 -0.92 -21.33 -9.42
CA SER A 317 -1.59 -20.50 -10.42
C SER A 317 -1.09 -20.75 -11.85
N ALA A 318 0.10 -21.32 -12.03
CA ALA A 318 0.59 -21.73 -13.36
C ALA A 318 -0.27 -22.81 -14.01
N THR A 319 -0.93 -23.64 -13.20
CA THR A 319 -1.77 -24.75 -13.69
C THR A 319 -3.19 -24.31 -14.04
N VAL A 320 -3.54 -23.05 -13.77
CA VAL A 320 -4.85 -22.48 -14.02
C VAL A 320 -4.76 -21.42 -15.12
N ALA A 321 -5.68 -21.47 -16.09
CA ALA A 321 -5.74 -20.48 -17.15
C ALA A 321 -6.10 -19.08 -16.58
N PRO A 322 -5.48 -17.99 -17.07
CA PRO A 322 -5.86 -16.65 -16.68
C PRO A 322 -7.31 -16.36 -17.11
N ASP A 323 -8.06 -15.66 -16.28
CA ASP A 323 -9.39 -15.20 -16.65
C ASP A 323 -9.31 -14.18 -17.80
N PRO A 324 -10.00 -14.42 -18.93
CA PRO A 324 -9.94 -13.51 -20.08
C PRO A 324 -10.44 -12.09 -19.77
N VAL A 325 -11.46 -11.92 -18.92
CA VAL A 325 -12.02 -10.59 -18.61
C VAL A 325 -11.01 -9.77 -17.79
N THR A 326 -10.53 -10.34 -16.69
CA THR A 326 -9.52 -9.72 -15.83
C THR A 326 -8.21 -9.49 -16.59
N LEU A 327 -7.82 -10.38 -17.50
CA LEU A 327 -6.64 -10.20 -18.34
C LEU A 327 -6.74 -8.96 -19.24
N VAL A 328 -7.91 -8.72 -19.85
CA VAL A 328 -8.14 -7.52 -20.67
C VAL A 328 -8.08 -6.26 -19.80
N GLN A 329 -8.70 -6.29 -18.62
CA GLN A 329 -8.70 -5.15 -17.68
C GLN A 329 -7.30 -4.85 -17.14
N ALA A 330 -6.54 -5.87 -16.73
CA ALA A 330 -5.15 -5.74 -16.28
C ALA A 330 -4.26 -5.15 -17.39
N LYS A 331 -4.41 -5.60 -18.64
CA LYS A 331 -3.70 -5.01 -19.79
C LYS A 331 -4.08 -3.55 -20.04
N ALA A 332 -5.34 -3.18 -19.86
CA ALA A 332 -5.78 -1.78 -19.99
C ALA A 332 -5.11 -0.89 -18.93
N TYR A 333 -5.00 -1.37 -17.69
CA TYR A 333 -4.26 -0.66 -16.63
C TYR A 333 -2.76 -0.58 -16.89
N ALA A 334 -2.16 -1.66 -17.39
CA ALA A 334 -0.76 -1.66 -17.80
C ALA A 334 -0.50 -0.64 -18.94
N ALA A 335 -1.40 -0.56 -19.93
CA ALA A 335 -1.33 0.42 -21.00
C ALA A 335 -1.53 1.86 -20.52
N ARG A 336 -2.41 2.07 -19.52
CA ARG A 336 -2.57 3.36 -18.86
C ARG A 336 -1.28 3.78 -18.15
N LEU A 337 -0.69 2.87 -17.35
CA LEU A 337 0.60 3.11 -16.70
C LEU A 337 1.69 3.42 -17.73
N ASP A 338 1.77 2.65 -18.82
CA ASP A 338 2.73 2.89 -19.91
C ASP A 338 2.57 4.29 -20.52
N THR A 339 1.34 4.74 -20.73
CA THR A 339 1.04 6.10 -21.19
C THR A 339 1.52 7.16 -20.19
N MET A 340 1.29 6.94 -18.89
CA MET A 340 1.77 7.85 -17.85
C MET A 340 3.30 7.88 -17.76
N LEU A 341 3.95 6.73 -17.95
CA LEU A 341 5.41 6.62 -17.91
C LEU A 341 6.10 7.25 -19.14
N ARG A 342 5.40 7.37 -20.27
CA ARG A 342 5.87 8.05 -21.49
C ARG A 342 5.73 9.57 -21.44
N MET A 343 5.08 10.12 -20.42
CA MET A 343 4.96 11.57 -20.28
C MET A 343 6.35 12.21 -20.21
N GLU A 344 6.53 13.24 -21.03
CA GLU A 344 7.72 14.06 -21.09
C GLU A 344 7.88 14.83 -19.77
N VAL A 345 9.09 14.82 -19.22
CA VAL A 345 9.43 15.49 -17.96
C VAL A 345 10.23 16.76 -18.26
N GLY A 346 11.22 16.67 -19.14
CA GLY A 346 12.00 17.83 -19.58
C GLY A 346 13.12 17.43 -20.52
N ARG A 347 13.72 18.43 -21.17
CA ARG A 347 14.83 18.23 -22.11
C ARG A 347 16.17 18.56 -21.45
N LEU A 348 17.16 17.69 -21.68
CA LEU A 348 18.54 17.91 -21.26
C LEU A 348 19.18 19.01 -22.10
N THR A 349 19.79 20.01 -21.46
CA THR A 349 20.53 21.07 -22.16
C THR A 349 22.02 20.73 -22.38
N ALA A 350 22.52 19.71 -21.67
CA ALA A 350 23.88 19.20 -21.77
C ALA A 350 23.89 17.66 -21.70
N PRO A 351 24.96 16.98 -22.16
CA PRO A 351 25.09 15.55 -22.02
C PRO A 351 25.12 15.13 -20.54
N LEU A 352 24.60 13.95 -20.25
CA LEU A 352 24.53 13.40 -18.89
C LEU A 352 25.10 11.98 -18.87
N ASP A 353 25.82 11.64 -17.80
CA ASP A 353 26.38 10.30 -17.58
C ASP A 353 25.90 9.78 -16.23
N THR A 354 25.17 8.67 -16.22
CA THR A 354 24.69 7.98 -15.01
C THR A 354 25.28 6.58 -14.89
N ARG A 355 26.40 6.31 -15.57
CA ARG A 355 27.13 5.05 -15.43
C ARG A 355 27.69 4.90 -14.03
N LYS A 356 27.73 3.64 -13.58
CA LYS A 356 28.24 3.25 -12.26
C LYS A 356 29.60 3.89 -11.94
N GLU A 357 30.53 3.89 -12.89
CA GLU A 357 31.89 4.41 -12.71
C GLU A 357 31.88 5.93 -12.47
N SER A 358 31.01 6.67 -13.18
CA SER A 358 30.90 8.11 -13.03
C SER A 358 30.30 8.47 -11.67
N LEU A 359 29.21 7.81 -11.27
CA LEU A 359 28.48 8.10 -10.04
C LEU A 359 29.23 7.72 -8.76
N ARG A 360 30.23 6.83 -8.85
CA ARG A 360 30.85 6.21 -7.67
C ARG A 360 32.32 6.55 -7.48
N THR A 361 32.85 7.49 -8.28
CA THR A 361 34.26 7.88 -8.20
C THR A 361 34.52 9.37 -8.18
N GLY A 362 33.51 10.21 -8.40
CA GLY A 362 33.67 11.66 -8.45
C GLY A 362 32.33 12.39 -8.48
N GLU A 363 32.40 13.72 -8.52
CA GLU A 363 31.23 14.58 -8.70
C GLU A 363 30.47 14.22 -9.98
N ASN A 364 29.14 14.17 -9.89
CA ASN A 364 28.29 13.82 -11.02
C ASN A 364 27.13 14.82 -11.17
N ALA A 365 26.88 15.27 -12.40
CA ALA A 365 25.90 16.30 -12.68
C ALA A 365 24.45 15.87 -12.38
N PHE A 366 24.08 14.61 -12.64
CA PHE A 366 22.76 14.09 -12.30
C PHE A 366 22.59 14.00 -10.79
N ALA A 367 23.59 13.44 -10.11
CA ALA A 367 23.55 13.29 -8.67
C ALA A 367 23.53 14.64 -7.94
N ASN A 368 24.25 15.65 -8.44
CA ASN A 368 24.16 17.04 -7.98
C ASN A 368 22.72 17.57 -8.05
N ALA A 369 22.02 17.31 -9.16
CA ALA A 369 20.64 17.72 -9.30
C ALA A 369 19.69 16.99 -8.34
N VAL A 370 19.94 15.71 -8.05
CA VAL A 370 19.17 14.94 -7.04
C VAL A 370 19.34 15.55 -5.65
N VAL A 371 20.56 15.85 -5.22
CA VAL A 371 20.81 16.44 -3.89
C VAL A 371 20.34 17.89 -3.81
N ASP A 372 20.38 18.65 -4.90
CA ASP A 372 19.78 20.00 -4.96
C ASP A 372 18.27 19.93 -4.79
N THR A 373 17.62 19.01 -5.51
CA THR A 373 16.18 18.75 -5.41
C THR A 373 15.78 18.41 -3.98
N LEU A 374 16.47 17.46 -3.35
CA LEU A 374 16.18 17.07 -1.97
C LEU A 374 16.37 18.23 -0.99
N ARG A 375 17.47 19.00 -1.14
CA ARG A 375 17.75 20.13 -0.25
C ARG A 375 16.67 21.21 -0.36
N GLU A 376 16.26 21.55 -1.58
CA GLU A 376 15.28 22.61 -1.86
C GLU A 376 13.87 22.18 -1.46
N ALA A 377 13.45 20.96 -1.84
CA ALA A 377 12.12 20.45 -1.54
C ALA A 377 11.87 20.27 -0.04
N LEU A 378 12.91 19.99 0.74
CA LEU A 378 12.83 19.72 2.18
C LEU A 378 13.34 20.87 3.06
N ASP A 379 13.69 22.02 2.46
CA ASP A 379 14.22 23.19 3.16
C ASP A 379 15.39 22.84 4.11
N ALA A 380 16.43 22.18 3.59
CA ALA A 380 17.56 21.73 4.39
C ALA A 380 18.82 22.60 4.20
N ASP A 381 19.71 22.59 5.18
CA ASP A 381 20.99 23.32 5.13
C ASP A 381 21.96 22.68 4.12
N VAL A 382 21.97 21.35 4.09
CA VAL A 382 22.87 20.50 3.29
C VAL A 382 22.11 19.26 2.85
N ALA A 383 22.49 18.68 1.71
CA ALA A 383 21.99 17.36 1.30
C ALA A 383 23.11 16.39 1.00
N LEU A 384 22.84 15.10 1.26
CA LEU A 384 23.71 13.97 0.95
C LEU A 384 22.89 12.84 0.33
N PHE A 385 23.34 12.32 -0.80
CA PHE A 385 22.76 11.13 -1.44
C PHE A 385 23.87 10.24 -2.00
N ASN A 386 23.70 8.92 -1.95
CA ASN A 386 24.72 7.98 -2.40
C ASN A 386 24.57 7.67 -3.89
N GLY A 387 25.68 7.55 -4.62
CA GLY A 387 25.68 7.20 -6.05
C GLY A 387 25.05 5.85 -6.36
N GLY A 388 24.96 4.96 -5.36
CA GLY A 388 24.29 3.66 -5.44
C GLY A 388 22.77 3.74 -5.58
N GLY A 389 22.17 4.86 -5.17
CA GLY A 389 20.75 5.14 -5.35
C GLY A 389 20.36 5.49 -6.79
N ILE A 390 21.34 5.81 -7.65
CA ILE A 390 21.15 6.12 -9.07
C ILE A 390 21.57 4.90 -9.91
N ARG A 391 20.67 4.43 -10.78
CA ARG A 391 20.72 3.08 -11.37
C ARG A 391 20.57 3.01 -12.90
N GLY A 392 20.43 4.14 -13.60
CA GLY A 392 20.14 4.09 -15.03
C GLY A 392 21.27 3.53 -15.89
N ASP A 393 22.51 3.59 -15.39
CA ASP A 393 23.73 3.01 -15.97
C ASP A 393 23.91 3.32 -17.46
N ARG A 394 23.70 4.59 -17.83
CA ARG A 394 23.67 5.00 -19.24
C ARG A 394 24.19 6.41 -19.47
N GLN A 395 24.27 6.79 -20.73
CA GLN A 395 24.61 8.15 -21.16
C GLN A 395 23.47 8.74 -21.97
N TYR A 396 23.23 10.05 -21.79
CA TYR A 396 22.25 10.82 -22.53
C TYR A 396 22.96 11.91 -23.33
N PRO A 397 22.67 12.05 -24.63
CA PRO A 397 23.16 13.19 -25.40
C PRO A 397 22.47 14.49 -24.96
N ALA A 398 23.12 15.63 -25.24
CA ALA A 398 22.44 16.92 -25.14
C ALA A 398 21.20 16.94 -26.03
N GLY A 399 20.14 17.61 -25.57
CA GLY A 399 18.85 17.63 -26.23
C GLY A 399 18.00 16.37 -26.02
N ALA A 400 18.48 15.35 -25.31
CA ALA A 400 17.67 14.18 -24.98
C ALA A 400 16.44 14.59 -24.16
N LEU A 401 15.30 14.03 -24.54
CA LEU A 401 14.03 14.22 -23.85
C LEU A 401 13.92 13.14 -22.77
N LEU A 402 13.80 13.56 -21.51
CA LEU A 402 13.59 12.66 -20.40
C LEU A 402 12.11 12.40 -20.20
N THR A 403 11.74 11.14 -20.06
CA THR A 403 10.38 10.70 -19.70
C THR A 403 10.32 10.31 -18.22
N ARG A 404 9.11 10.17 -17.68
CA ARG A 404 8.95 9.62 -16.32
C ARG A 404 9.59 8.24 -16.18
N ARG A 405 9.51 7.40 -17.21
CA ARG A 405 10.19 6.09 -17.25
C ARG A 405 11.69 6.22 -17.03
N ASP A 406 12.32 7.20 -17.66
CA ASP A 406 13.77 7.42 -17.50
C ASP A 406 14.09 7.76 -16.06
N LEU A 407 13.35 8.69 -15.44
CA LEU A 407 13.58 9.08 -14.04
C LEU A 407 13.31 7.94 -13.05
N TYR A 408 12.28 7.11 -13.28
CA TYR A 408 12.08 5.90 -12.46
C TYR A 408 13.14 4.83 -12.70
N THR A 409 13.75 4.78 -13.89
CA THR A 409 14.86 3.86 -14.14
C THR A 409 16.14 4.36 -13.48
N GLU A 410 16.35 5.68 -13.47
CA GLU A 410 17.47 6.32 -12.79
C GLU A 410 17.34 6.21 -11.27
N LEU A 411 16.14 6.40 -10.72
CA LEU A 411 15.85 6.37 -9.28
C LEU A 411 14.77 5.32 -8.97
N PRO A 412 15.10 4.01 -9.07
CA PRO A 412 14.11 2.92 -9.01
C PRO A 412 13.71 2.53 -7.59
N PHE A 413 14.39 3.06 -6.58
CA PHE A 413 14.09 2.76 -5.19
C PHE A 413 12.93 3.64 -4.71
N HIS A 414 12.08 3.04 -3.87
CA HIS A 414 10.96 3.72 -3.22
C HIS A 414 11.41 4.48 -1.97
N ASP A 415 12.66 4.96 -1.97
CA ASP A 415 13.17 5.78 -0.88
C ASP A 415 12.53 7.16 -0.96
N VAL A 416 12.17 7.68 0.21
CA VAL A 416 11.61 9.02 0.36
C VAL A 416 12.68 9.97 0.87
N GLY A 417 12.54 11.26 0.56
CA GLY A 417 13.43 12.27 1.12
C GLY A 417 13.13 12.50 2.60
N VAL A 418 14.16 12.65 3.45
CA VAL A 418 14.01 12.95 4.88
C VAL A 418 14.96 14.04 5.30
N VAL A 419 14.67 14.69 6.43
CA VAL A 419 15.58 15.65 7.06
C VAL A 419 16.00 15.13 8.42
N LEU A 420 17.31 14.99 8.60
CA LEU A 420 17.93 14.62 9.87
C LEU A 420 18.52 15.85 10.54
N ASP A 421 18.45 15.89 11.86
CA ASP A 421 19.23 16.80 12.69
C ASP A 421 20.55 16.14 13.08
N VAL A 422 21.63 16.51 12.40
CA VAL A 422 22.97 15.91 12.57
C VAL A 422 23.98 16.92 13.07
N THR A 423 24.95 16.44 13.83
CA THR A 423 26.16 17.23 14.16
C THR A 423 27.11 17.31 12.96
N GLY A 424 27.98 18.32 12.94
CA GLY A 424 29.03 18.43 11.93
C GLY A 424 29.99 17.24 11.92
N GLN A 425 30.23 16.62 13.08
CA GLN A 425 30.99 15.38 13.18
C GLN A 425 30.30 14.22 12.47
N GLN A 426 28.99 14.02 12.70
CA GLN A 426 28.23 12.98 12.00
C GLN A 426 28.21 13.21 10.48
N LEU A 427 28.12 14.47 10.03
CA LEU A 427 28.21 14.80 8.61
C LEU A 427 29.60 14.48 8.03
N TRP A 428 30.67 14.81 8.76
CA TRP A 428 32.04 14.47 8.40
C TRP A 428 32.20 12.95 8.25
N ASP A 429 31.78 12.20 9.27
CA ASP A 429 31.89 10.75 9.32
C ASP A 429 31.06 10.06 8.23
N ALA A 430 29.90 10.62 7.88
CA ALA A 430 29.07 10.14 6.77
C ALA A 430 29.79 10.28 5.43
N VAL A 431 30.38 11.45 5.15
CA VAL A 431 31.15 11.68 3.91
C VAL A 431 32.39 10.78 3.89
N GLU A 432 33.11 10.65 5.01
CA GLU A 432 34.27 9.77 5.15
C GLU A 432 33.91 8.30 4.87
N SER A 433 32.80 7.82 5.43
CA SER A 433 32.29 6.47 5.16
C SER A 433 31.96 6.28 3.68
N GLY A 434 31.34 7.29 3.05
CA GLY A 434 31.00 7.23 1.64
C GLY A 434 32.22 7.11 0.70
N VAL A 435 33.38 7.66 1.08
CA VAL A 435 34.62 7.59 0.28
C VAL A 435 35.55 6.45 0.70
N SER A 436 35.10 5.58 1.61
CA SER A 436 35.95 4.52 2.18
C SER A 436 36.26 3.37 1.20
N ALA A 437 35.48 3.25 0.11
CA ALA A 437 35.49 2.08 -0.77
C ALA A 437 35.32 2.45 -2.26
N VAL A 438 35.91 3.59 -2.67
CA VAL A 438 35.81 4.13 -4.03
C VAL A 438 36.38 3.17 -5.07
N GLU A 439 37.49 2.51 -4.73
CA GLU A 439 38.21 1.59 -5.61
C GLU A 439 37.38 0.35 -5.96
N GLN A 440 36.42 -0.04 -5.11
CA GLN A 440 35.51 -1.15 -5.35
C GLN A 440 34.21 -0.71 -6.03
N LEU A 441 34.07 0.57 -6.39
CA LEU A 441 32.86 1.16 -6.99
C LEU A 441 31.59 0.81 -6.19
N GLN A 442 31.68 0.86 -4.86
CA GLN A 442 30.53 0.65 -3.98
C GLN A 442 29.54 1.80 -4.12
N GLY A 443 28.25 1.52 -3.90
CA GLY A 443 27.18 2.51 -4.02
C GLY A 443 27.35 3.72 -3.10
N ARG A 444 28.12 3.55 -2.02
CA ARG A 444 28.23 4.51 -0.93
C ARG A 444 28.86 5.86 -1.27
N PHE A 445 29.45 6.06 -2.45
CA PHE A 445 30.05 7.34 -2.81
C PHE A 445 29.07 8.52 -2.61
N PRO A 446 29.42 9.56 -1.83
CA PRO A 446 28.49 10.63 -1.48
C PRO A 446 28.45 11.69 -2.57
N HIS A 447 27.25 12.22 -2.85
CA HIS A 447 27.04 13.46 -3.59
C HIS A 447 26.44 14.50 -2.65
N LEU A 448 26.77 15.77 -2.83
CA LEU A 448 26.52 16.83 -1.86
C LEU A 448 25.79 18.04 -2.48
N SER A 449 24.90 18.68 -1.72
CA SER A 449 24.33 20.01 -2.06
C SER A 449 24.65 21.02 -0.98
N ASN A 450 24.95 22.26 -1.39
CA ASN A 450 25.40 23.35 -0.50
C ASN A 450 26.63 22.98 0.36
N ALA A 451 27.42 22.00 -0.09
CA ALA A 451 28.64 21.57 0.57
C ALA A 451 29.73 21.25 -0.45
N ARG A 452 31.00 21.42 -0.03
CA ARG A 452 32.19 21.08 -0.82
C ARG A 452 33.14 20.22 -0.02
N ALA A 453 33.68 19.18 -0.65
CA ALA A 453 34.59 18.22 -0.04
C ALA A 453 35.89 18.06 -0.86
N GLU A 454 37.02 17.97 -0.16
CA GLU A 454 38.30 17.58 -0.73
C GLU A 454 38.67 16.18 -0.23
N ILE A 455 38.92 15.26 -1.15
CA ILE A 455 39.14 13.84 -0.88
C ILE A 455 40.50 13.42 -1.43
N ASP A 456 41.23 12.66 -0.65
CA ASP A 456 42.56 12.13 -0.97
C ASP A 456 42.54 10.60 -0.84
N LEU A 457 42.40 9.90 -1.98
CA LEU A 457 42.27 8.43 -2.02
C LEU A 457 43.59 7.70 -1.76
N SER A 458 44.73 8.40 -1.79
CA SER A 458 46.03 7.84 -1.40
C SER A 458 46.11 7.50 0.09
N ARG A 459 45.18 8.03 0.89
CA ARG A 459 45.08 7.81 2.33
C ARG A 459 44.24 6.58 2.67
N PRO A 460 44.52 5.95 3.83
CA PRO A 460 43.70 4.85 4.31
C PRO A 460 42.23 5.29 4.51
N PRO A 461 41.25 4.41 4.23
CA PRO A 461 39.85 4.65 4.56
C PRO A 461 39.68 5.11 6.01
N GLY A 462 38.85 6.12 6.25
CA GLY A 462 38.71 6.77 7.56
C GLY A 462 39.58 8.03 7.72
N GLN A 463 40.48 8.31 6.77
CA GLN A 463 41.34 9.50 6.75
C GLN A 463 41.40 10.20 5.38
N ARG A 464 40.41 9.93 4.50
CA ARG A 464 40.41 10.38 3.10
C ARG A 464 39.82 11.78 2.93
N LEU A 465 38.86 12.19 3.75
CA LEU A 465 38.29 13.52 3.76
C LEU A 465 39.30 14.52 4.36
N ARG A 466 39.73 15.47 3.55
CA ARG A 466 40.71 16.50 3.93
C ARG A 466 40.04 17.76 4.45
N SER A 467 38.94 18.15 3.80
CA SER A 467 38.14 19.29 4.19
C SER A 467 36.69 19.07 3.79
N LEU A 468 35.79 19.64 4.60
CA LEU A 468 34.37 19.72 4.33
C LEU A 468 33.87 21.11 4.70
N SER A 469 33.11 21.71 3.80
CA SER A 469 32.46 23.00 4.01
C SER A 469 30.98 22.92 3.70
N VAL A 470 30.17 23.70 4.42
CA VAL A 470 28.72 23.86 4.20
C VAL A 470 28.44 25.36 4.08
N GLY A 471 27.68 25.77 3.05
CA GLY A 471 27.39 27.19 2.80
C GLY A 471 28.65 28.05 2.63
N GLY A 472 29.73 27.46 2.11
CA GLY A 472 31.02 28.12 1.91
C GLY A 472 31.87 28.30 3.18
N LYS A 473 31.45 27.76 4.32
CA LYS A 473 32.22 27.82 5.58
C LYS A 473 32.70 26.42 5.98
N PRO A 474 33.91 26.26 6.57
CA PRO A 474 34.34 24.99 7.13
C PRO A 474 33.29 24.42 8.10
N VAL A 475 33.07 23.11 8.04
CA VAL A 475 32.08 22.46 8.91
C VAL A 475 32.49 22.62 10.37
N GLY A 476 31.63 23.24 11.17
CA GLY A 476 31.76 23.22 12.63
C GLY A 476 31.35 21.86 13.17
N LEU A 477 32.30 21.07 13.70
CA LEU A 477 32.06 19.68 14.12
C LEU A 477 31.00 19.55 15.22
N SER A 478 30.90 20.54 16.12
CA SER A 478 29.88 20.58 17.18
C SER A 478 28.60 21.32 16.77
N SER A 479 28.58 21.95 15.59
CA SER A 479 27.39 22.63 15.07
C SER A 479 26.36 21.60 14.58
N ARG A 480 25.08 21.98 14.60
CA ARG A 480 23.98 21.14 14.09
C ARG A 480 23.58 21.61 12.69
N TYR A 481 23.19 20.66 11.85
CA TYR A 481 22.78 20.88 10.47
C TYR A 481 21.53 20.08 10.17
N ARG A 482 20.60 20.68 9.43
CA ARG A 482 19.50 19.99 8.77
C ARG A 482 20.04 19.30 7.53
N LEU A 483 20.20 17.98 7.60
CA LEU A 483 20.69 17.16 6.49
C LEU A 483 19.51 16.51 5.75
N ALA A 484 19.27 16.94 4.51
CA ALA A 484 18.38 16.22 3.60
C ALA A 484 19.07 14.97 3.03
N THR A 485 18.42 13.82 3.11
CA THR A 485 18.93 12.55 2.58
C THR A 485 17.80 11.59 2.23
N SER A 486 18.11 10.34 1.84
CA SER A 486 17.10 9.30 1.61
C SER A 486 16.79 8.53 2.90
N SER A 487 15.57 7.99 3.01
CA SER A 487 15.18 7.12 4.12
C SER A 487 16.08 5.89 4.28
N PHE A 488 16.66 5.38 3.18
CA PHE A 488 17.66 4.31 3.19
C PHE A 488 18.96 4.72 3.90
N LEU A 489 19.53 5.89 3.57
CA LEU A 489 20.75 6.37 4.23
C LEU A 489 20.49 6.77 5.68
N ALA A 490 19.35 7.40 5.95
CA ALA A 490 18.91 7.75 7.30
C ALA A 490 18.74 6.53 8.23
N SER A 491 18.50 5.35 7.66
CA SER A 491 18.41 4.09 8.40
C SER A 491 19.76 3.36 8.51
N GLY A 492 20.84 3.96 8.03
CA GLY A 492 22.19 3.40 8.07
C GLY A 492 22.61 2.57 6.85
N GLY A 493 21.81 2.59 5.77
CA GLY A 493 22.11 1.87 4.53
C GLY A 493 23.47 2.24 3.91
N ASP A 494 24.05 1.33 3.12
CA ASP A 494 25.31 1.54 2.36
C ASP A 494 26.54 1.97 3.19
N GLY A 495 26.54 1.69 4.50
CA GLY A 495 27.63 2.07 5.41
C GLY A 495 27.43 3.41 6.11
N TYR A 496 26.26 4.03 5.99
CA TYR A 496 25.92 5.29 6.65
C TYR A 496 25.38 5.11 8.08
N GLY A 497 25.86 4.10 8.80
CA GLY A 497 25.39 3.78 10.16
C GLY A 497 25.48 4.95 11.15
N VAL A 498 26.36 5.92 10.92
CA VAL A 498 26.47 7.15 11.72
C VAL A 498 25.22 8.05 11.66
N LEU A 499 24.42 7.93 10.60
CA LEU A 499 23.14 8.63 10.46
C LEU A 499 22.00 7.92 11.17
N ALA A 500 22.14 6.62 11.45
CA ALA A 500 21.12 5.84 12.12
C ALA A 500 20.89 6.38 13.54
N GLY A 501 19.63 6.64 13.88
CA GLY A 501 19.24 7.18 15.19
C GLY A 501 19.39 8.70 15.33
N ALA A 502 19.85 9.42 14.29
CA ALA A 502 19.76 10.88 14.28
C ALA A 502 18.28 11.32 14.33
N PRO A 503 17.93 12.37 15.11
CA PRO A 503 16.55 12.85 15.16
C PRO A 503 16.04 13.25 13.78
N ARG A 504 14.84 12.76 13.42
CA ARG A 504 14.17 13.11 12.17
C ARG A 504 13.34 14.37 12.37
N LEU A 505 13.64 15.40 11.60
CA LEU A 505 12.87 16.66 11.55
C LEU A 505 11.71 16.57 10.57
N VAL A 506 11.87 15.75 9.52
CA VAL A 506 10.82 15.41 8.55
C VAL A 506 10.76 13.90 8.42
N GLU A 507 9.58 13.34 8.73
CA GLU A 507 9.30 11.90 8.69
C GLU A 507 9.04 11.38 7.28
N ASP A 508 9.33 10.08 7.05
CA ASP A 508 9.14 9.39 5.76
C ASP A 508 7.75 9.61 5.15
N ARG A 509 6.72 9.59 6.00
CA ARG A 509 5.33 9.73 5.60
C ARG A 509 4.96 11.13 5.09
N ASN A 510 5.75 12.14 5.43
CA ASN A 510 5.47 13.54 5.10
C ASN A 510 6.13 13.98 3.80
N THR A 511 6.77 13.07 3.07
CA THR A 511 7.53 13.38 1.86
C THR A 511 7.21 12.41 0.73
N GLU A 512 7.69 12.74 -0.45
CA GLU A 512 7.52 11.94 -1.66
C GLU A 512 8.81 11.17 -1.99
N PHE A 513 8.67 10.17 -2.88
CA PHE A 513 9.83 9.48 -3.43
C PHE A 513 10.81 10.47 -4.04
N VAL A 514 12.11 10.18 -3.91
CA VAL A 514 13.16 11.01 -4.51
C VAL A 514 12.94 11.19 -6.02
N SER A 515 12.47 10.13 -6.70
CA SER A 515 12.09 10.16 -8.12
C SER A 515 10.94 11.12 -8.41
N THR A 516 9.88 11.14 -7.59
CA THR A 516 8.74 12.06 -7.73
C THR A 516 9.19 13.51 -7.55
N GLN A 517 9.98 13.81 -6.52
CA GLN A 517 10.50 15.15 -6.28
C GLN A 517 11.32 15.65 -7.48
N MET A 518 12.14 14.76 -8.06
CA MET A 518 12.92 15.06 -9.26
C MET A 518 12.03 15.32 -10.48
N ILE A 519 11.02 14.48 -10.71
CA ILE A 519 10.05 14.66 -11.80
C ILE A 519 9.34 16.00 -11.66
N ASP A 520 8.84 16.34 -10.47
CA ASP A 520 8.11 17.59 -10.23
C ASP A 520 9.00 18.82 -10.38
N GLN A 521 10.27 18.75 -9.99
CA GLN A 521 11.22 19.83 -10.20
C GLN A 521 11.50 20.07 -11.68
N ILE A 522 11.85 19.03 -12.44
CA ILE A 522 12.15 19.17 -13.86
C ILE A 522 10.91 19.60 -14.64
N THR A 523 9.73 19.04 -14.30
CA THR A 523 8.47 19.40 -14.97
C THR A 523 8.13 20.87 -14.76
N ARG A 524 8.42 21.44 -13.58
CA ARG A 524 8.22 22.88 -13.31
C ARG A 524 9.17 23.79 -14.10
N SER A 525 10.41 23.37 -14.33
CA SER A 525 11.38 24.16 -15.10
C SER A 525 11.24 24.00 -16.61
N GLY A 526 10.70 22.88 -17.09
CA GLY A 526 10.59 22.53 -18.52
C GLY A 526 11.93 22.14 -19.18
N GLU A 527 13.04 22.60 -18.62
CA GLU A 527 14.41 22.22 -18.97
C GLU A 527 15.12 21.55 -17.79
N PHE A 528 16.01 20.61 -18.09
CA PHE A 528 16.86 19.97 -17.10
C PHE A 528 18.33 20.34 -17.35
N VAL A 529 18.92 21.08 -16.40
CA VAL A 529 20.29 21.61 -16.50
C VAL A 529 21.16 21.06 -15.36
N PRO A 530 21.47 19.74 -15.35
CA PRO A 530 22.40 19.18 -14.40
C PRO A 530 23.80 19.78 -14.64
N ARG A 531 24.49 20.18 -13.57
CA ARG A 531 25.79 20.87 -13.66
C ARG A 531 26.82 20.32 -12.69
N LEU A 532 28.08 20.41 -13.10
CA LEU A 532 29.23 20.30 -12.21
C LEU A 532 29.59 21.72 -11.75
N ASP A 533 29.78 21.91 -10.44
CA ASP A 533 30.14 23.22 -9.86
C ASP A 533 31.27 23.12 -8.83
N GLY A 534 31.98 21.98 -8.82
CA GLY A 534 33.20 21.75 -8.04
C GLY A 534 32.91 21.41 -6.59
N ARG A 535 31.84 20.64 -6.34
CA ARG A 535 31.46 20.16 -5.00
C ARG A 535 32.45 19.15 -4.47
N MET A 536 33.11 18.38 -5.34
CA MET A 536 34.03 17.36 -4.89
C MET A 536 35.31 17.37 -5.71
N THR A 537 36.44 17.47 -5.02
CA THR A 537 37.76 17.26 -5.62
C THR A 537 38.31 15.94 -5.10
N VAL A 538 38.50 14.96 -6.00
CA VAL A 538 39.03 13.64 -5.67
C VAL A 538 40.46 13.52 -6.21
N ARG A 539 41.44 13.49 -5.31
CA ARG A 539 42.84 13.22 -5.61
C ARG A 539 43.13 11.74 -5.45
N ARG A 540 43.95 11.19 -6.32
CA ARG A 540 44.34 9.78 -6.34
C ARG A 540 45.81 9.63 -6.02
#